data_AF-X0VXY3-F1
#
_entry.id   AF-X0VXY3-F1
#
_cell.length_a   1.000
_cell.length_b   1.000
_cell.length_c   1.000
_cell.angle_alpha   90.00
_cell.angle_beta   90.00
_cell.angle_gamma   90.00
#
_symmetry.space_group_name_H-M   'P 1'
#
loop_
_entity.id
_entity.type
_entity.pdbx_description
1 polymer ?
#
loop_
_entity_poly.entity_id
_entity_poly.type
_entity_poly.pdbx_seq_one_letter_code
_entity_poly.pdbx_strand_id
1 'polypeptide(L)'
;MSGVISIMVIAGVAAGGALKAMPLVVEEPSGVARAAWPVTSGVPWPKGMIRDESRVVLRASGGRTLPCQTRALTRWEDGSVKWLLLDFQTNLGPREKKLFALVPGKPRRSKSKPGEAGGWCLLRSGGVRGARVVKPARGVGIVEFHTGDSRRPAVLGSVLVDSAGKEYTAVVSRLEAEEQGPMRSVLRVEGEYV
;
A
#
# COMPACT_ATOMS: atom_id res chain seq x y z
N MET A 1 -9.60 -18.65 -6.52
CA MET A 1 -8.18 -18.32 -6.74
C MET A 1 -7.96 -16.84 -6.49
N SER A 2 -7.79 -16.45 -5.23
CA SER A 2 -7.50 -15.06 -4.86
C SER A 2 -5.98 -14.91 -4.83
N GLY A 3 -5.39 -14.82 -6.03
CA GLY A 3 -3.95 -14.62 -6.17
C GLY A 3 -3.57 -13.25 -5.64
N VAL A 4 -2.62 -13.21 -4.70
CA VAL A 4 -1.87 -12.00 -4.39
C VAL A 4 -1.10 -11.67 -5.67
N ILE A 5 -1.63 -10.75 -6.49
CA ILE A 5 -0.98 -10.36 -7.73
C ILE A 5 0.19 -9.45 -7.35
N SER A 6 1.35 -10.08 -7.14
CA SER A 6 2.62 -9.39 -6.95
C SER A 6 2.94 -8.58 -8.20
N ILE A 7 2.89 -7.27 -8.08
CA ILE A 7 3.54 -6.36 -9.00
C ILE A 7 5.02 -6.32 -8.60
N MET A 8 5.88 -6.77 -9.50
CA MET A 8 7.32 -6.74 -9.28
C MET A 8 7.83 -5.32 -9.56
N VAL A 9 8.41 -4.69 -8.54
CA VAL A 9 9.19 -3.46 -8.72
C VAL A 9 10.66 -3.83 -8.82
N ILE A 10 11.25 -3.61 -10.00
CA ILE A 10 12.70 -3.71 -10.17
C ILE A 10 13.26 -2.30 -10.04
N ALA A 11 13.99 -2.05 -8.94
CA ALA A 11 14.85 -0.89 -8.81
C ALA A 11 16.19 -1.22 -9.48
N GLY A 12 16.46 -0.62 -10.64
CA GLY A 12 17.73 -0.81 -11.34
C GLY A 12 18.82 0.07 -10.73
N VAL A 13 19.86 -0.53 -10.16
CA VAL A 13 21.09 0.19 -9.80
C VAL A 13 21.99 0.19 -11.03
N ALA A 14 22.15 1.33 -11.69
CA ALA A 14 23.22 1.49 -12.67
C ALA A 14 24.54 1.66 -11.91
N ALA A 15 25.48 0.74 -12.11
CA ALA A 15 26.84 0.86 -11.59
C ALA A 15 27.58 1.98 -12.34
N GLY A 16 28.26 2.87 -11.60
CA GLY A 16 29.27 3.77 -12.17
C GLY A 16 28.98 5.27 -12.20
N GLY A 17 27.92 5.76 -11.55
CA GLY A 17 27.69 7.20 -11.40
C GLY A 17 26.93 7.53 -10.12
N ALA A 18 27.10 8.75 -9.60
CA ALA A 18 26.24 9.26 -8.53
C ALA A 18 24.80 9.32 -9.05
N LEU A 19 24.03 8.26 -8.80
CA LEU A 19 22.61 8.22 -9.11
C LEU A 19 21.97 9.45 -8.48
N LYS A 20 21.34 10.31 -9.27
CA LYS A 20 20.53 11.44 -8.78
C LYS A 20 19.05 11.05 -8.60
N ALA A 21 18.70 9.84 -9.03
CA ALA A 21 17.35 9.28 -9.07
C ALA A 21 17.42 7.75 -8.94
N MET A 22 16.43 7.14 -8.29
CA MET A 22 16.21 5.70 -8.31
C MET A 22 15.16 5.37 -9.39
N PRO A 23 15.54 4.70 -10.50
CA PRO A 23 14.57 4.27 -11.50
C PRO A 23 13.75 3.09 -10.97
N LEU A 24 12.45 3.10 -11.27
CA LEU A 24 11.51 2.05 -10.86
C LEU A 24 10.73 1.60 -12.08
N VAL A 25 10.59 0.29 -12.24
CA VAL A 25 9.70 -0.31 -13.24
C VAL A 25 8.53 -0.98 -12.53
N VAL A 26 7.32 -0.71 -12.99
CA VAL A 26 6.09 -1.37 -12.52
C VAL A 26 5.49 -2.13 -13.68
N GLU A 27 5.25 -3.42 -13.49
CA GLU A 27 4.70 -4.31 -14.50
C GLU A 27 3.34 -4.88 -14.08
N GLU A 28 2.42 -4.96 -15.04
CA GLU A 28 1.17 -5.69 -14.92
C GLU A 28 1.35 -7.10 -15.50
N PRO A 29 1.45 -8.19 -14.71
CA PRO A 29 1.84 -9.48 -15.27
C PRO A 29 0.66 -10.33 -15.81
N SER A 30 -0.58 -9.99 -15.47
CA SER A 30 -1.74 -10.89 -15.66
C SER A 30 -2.59 -10.61 -16.90
N GLY A 31 -2.26 -9.58 -17.68
CA GLY A 31 -3.01 -9.19 -18.86
C GLY A 31 -4.34 -8.51 -18.55
N VAL A 32 -4.47 -7.83 -17.41
CA VAL A 32 -5.70 -7.12 -17.03
C VAL A 32 -5.44 -5.63 -16.84
N ALA A 33 -6.40 -4.80 -17.22
CA ALA A 33 -6.34 -3.38 -16.95
C ALA A 33 -6.51 -3.11 -15.44
N ARG A 34 -5.69 -2.23 -14.89
CA ARG A 34 -5.72 -1.80 -13.48
C ARG A 34 -5.90 -0.29 -13.40
N ALA A 35 -6.90 0.15 -12.63
CA ALA A 35 -7.15 1.55 -12.35
C ALA A 35 -6.82 1.88 -10.90
N ALA A 36 -6.12 2.99 -10.67
CA ALA A 36 -5.66 3.47 -9.37
C ALA A 36 -5.05 2.36 -8.50
N TRP A 37 -4.27 1.47 -9.11
CA TRP A 37 -3.76 0.28 -8.47
C TRP A 37 -2.70 0.63 -7.44
N PRO A 38 -2.80 0.10 -6.19
CA PRO A 38 -1.80 0.36 -5.17
C PRO A 38 -0.49 -0.36 -5.50
N VAL A 39 0.61 0.36 -5.41
CA VAL A 39 1.97 -0.17 -5.55
C VAL A 39 2.72 0.09 -4.25
N THR A 40 3.28 -0.97 -3.68
CA THR A 40 4.10 -0.95 -2.47
C THR A 40 5.44 -1.62 -2.76
N SER A 41 6.55 -0.95 -2.48
CA SER A 41 7.88 -1.56 -2.62
C SER A 41 8.89 -0.97 -1.65
N GLY A 42 9.82 -1.79 -1.19
CA GLY A 42 11.09 -1.31 -0.64
C GLY A 42 12.00 -0.85 -1.78
N VAL A 43 12.52 0.37 -1.68
CA VAL A 43 13.46 0.96 -2.64
C VAL A 43 14.80 1.15 -1.92
N PRO A 44 15.89 0.52 -2.39
CA PRO A 44 17.20 0.70 -1.79
C PRO A 44 17.75 2.08 -2.12
N TRP A 45 18.44 2.70 -1.16
CA TRP A 45 19.11 3.99 -1.33
C TRP A 45 20.59 3.91 -0.94
N PRO A 46 21.49 4.54 -1.73
CA PRO A 46 22.89 4.65 -1.36
C PRO A 46 23.10 5.40 -0.04
N LYS A 47 24.14 5.00 0.71
CA LYS A 47 24.58 5.70 1.92
C LYS A 47 24.83 7.19 1.62
N GLY A 48 24.37 8.06 2.51
CA GLY A 48 24.50 9.51 2.43
C GLY A 48 23.50 10.22 1.51
N MET A 49 22.71 9.51 0.69
CA MET A 49 21.92 10.16 -0.37
C MET A 49 20.66 10.85 0.13
N ILE A 50 19.89 10.20 1.01
CA ILE A 50 18.69 10.77 1.63
C ILE A 50 18.73 10.52 3.13
N ARG A 51 18.46 11.55 3.94
CA ARG A 51 18.36 11.42 5.41
C ARG A 51 16.91 11.48 5.90
N ASP A 52 16.13 12.35 5.28
CA ASP A 52 14.73 12.57 5.59
C ASP A 52 13.87 11.82 4.55
N GLU A 53 13.15 10.78 5.00
CA GLU A 53 12.26 9.98 4.15
C GLU A 53 11.13 10.79 3.50
N SER A 54 10.78 11.96 4.06
CA SER A 54 9.77 12.84 3.51
C SER A 54 10.31 13.73 2.37
N ARG A 55 11.63 13.72 2.12
CA ARG A 55 12.27 14.53 1.08
C ARG A 55 12.56 13.74 -0.19
N VAL A 56 11.52 13.07 -0.70
CA VAL A 56 11.56 12.39 -2.00
C VAL A 56 10.32 12.73 -2.83
N VAL A 57 10.48 12.64 -4.15
CA VAL A 57 9.43 12.92 -5.14
C VAL A 57 9.38 11.79 -6.14
N LEU A 58 8.18 11.22 -6.34
CA LEU A 58 7.93 10.23 -7.38
C LEU A 58 7.54 10.91 -8.68
N ARG A 59 8.22 10.57 -9.78
CA ARG A 59 7.95 11.08 -11.13
C ARG A 59 7.57 9.95 -12.07
N ALA A 60 6.53 10.16 -12.86
CA ALA A 60 6.18 9.31 -14.01
C ALA A 60 6.97 9.73 -15.26
N SER A 61 6.89 8.90 -16.31
CA SER A 61 7.27 9.30 -17.66
C SER A 61 6.58 10.62 -18.05
N GLY A 62 7.32 11.53 -18.70
CA GLY A 62 6.84 12.87 -19.04
C GLY A 62 6.95 13.91 -17.92
N GLY A 63 7.62 13.60 -16.80
CA GLY A 63 7.99 14.58 -15.76
C GLY A 63 6.90 14.92 -14.74
N ARG A 64 5.70 14.34 -14.90
CA ARG A 64 4.58 14.50 -13.97
C ARG A 64 4.94 13.93 -12.58
N THR A 65 4.71 14.72 -11.54
CA THR A 65 4.85 14.29 -10.14
C THR A 65 3.61 13.54 -9.68
N LEU A 66 3.80 12.41 -9.00
CA LEU A 66 2.73 11.60 -8.43
C LEU A 66 2.67 11.74 -6.90
N PRO A 67 1.48 11.68 -6.29
CA PRO A 67 1.36 11.48 -4.85
C PRO A 67 2.01 10.15 -4.45
N CYS A 68 2.80 10.19 -3.38
CA CYS A 68 3.35 8.99 -2.76
C CYS A 68 3.45 9.18 -1.24
N GLN A 69 3.46 8.07 -0.52
CA GLN A 69 3.78 7.98 0.90
C GLN A 69 5.09 7.21 1.02
N THR A 70 5.93 7.65 1.95
CA THR A 70 7.24 7.05 2.17
C THR A 70 7.54 6.90 3.65
N ARG A 71 8.32 5.86 3.99
CA ARG A 71 8.77 5.57 5.35
C ARG A 71 10.14 4.91 5.31
N ALA A 72 11.06 5.31 6.18
CA ALA A 72 12.33 4.59 6.31
C ALA A 72 12.08 3.22 6.97
N LEU A 73 12.47 2.13 6.29
CA LEU A 73 12.46 0.78 6.87
C LEU A 73 13.73 0.54 7.68
N THR A 74 14.87 0.97 7.15
CA THR A 74 16.18 0.87 7.81
C THR A 74 17.06 2.04 7.40
N ARG A 75 18.10 2.28 8.21
CA ARG A 75 19.09 3.34 7.99
C ARG A 75 20.50 2.76 7.97
N TRP A 76 21.39 3.44 7.26
CA TRP A 76 22.84 3.25 7.38
C TRP A 76 23.34 3.87 8.69
N GLU A 77 24.58 3.52 9.06
CA GLU A 77 25.26 4.01 10.28
C GLU A 77 25.39 5.54 10.33
N ASP A 78 25.42 6.23 9.18
CA ASP A 78 25.47 7.70 9.10
C ASP A 78 24.08 8.36 9.25
N GLY A 79 23.04 7.57 9.52
CA GLY A 79 21.65 7.99 9.64
C GLY A 79 20.90 8.16 8.31
N SER A 80 21.57 8.00 7.16
CA SER A 80 20.90 8.03 5.85
C SER A 80 19.99 6.81 5.66
N VAL A 81 18.93 6.95 4.87
CA VAL A 81 17.99 5.85 4.60
C VAL A 81 18.67 4.79 3.74
N LYS A 82 18.57 3.53 4.17
CA LYS A 82 19.09 2.37 3.43
C LYS A 82 18.00 1.69 2.61
N TRP A 83 16.84 1.47 3.23
CA TRP A 83 15.64 0.95 2.59
C TRP A 83 14.48 1.88 2.86
N LEU A 84 13.89 2.41 1.78
CA LEU A 84 12.74 3.30 1.84
C LEU A 84 11.50 2.53 1.36
N LEU A 85 10.48 2.42 2.20
CA LEU A 85 9.18 1.95 1.75
C LEU A 85 8.50 3.05 0.95
N LEU A 86 8.00 2.71 -0.23
CA LEU A 86 7.28 3.58 -1.14
C LEU A 86 5.89 3.00 -1.38
N ASP A 87 4.86 3.83 -1.17
CA ASP A 87 3.47 3.53 -1.48
C ASP A 87 2.90 4.60 -2.41
N PHE A 88 2.31 4.20 -3.54
CA PHE A 88 1.64 5.09 -4.49
C PHE A 88 0.58 4.35 -5.29
N GLN A 89 -0.14 5.08 -6.15
CA GLN A 89 -1.12 4.49 -7.07
C GLN A 89 -0.78 4.81 -8.52
N THR A 90 -1.03 3.85 -9.41
CA THR A 90 -0.91 4.06 -10.86
C THR A 90 -1.97 3.28 -11.63
N ASN A 91 -2.31 3.77 -12.83
CA ASN A 91 -3.07 3.00 -13.81
C ASN A 91 -2.09 2.14 -14.63
N LEU A 92 -2.51 0.93 -14.99
CA LEU A 92 -1.77 0.03 -15.88
C LEU A 92 -2.73 -0.60 -16.89
N GLY A 93 -2.34 -0.66 -18.16
CA GLY A 93 -2.97 -1.51 -19.15
C GLY A 93 -2.55 -2.98 -18.99
N PRO A 94 -3.24 -3.91 -19.66
CA PRO A 94 -2.83 -5.31 -19.75
C PRO A 94 -1.37 -5.46 -20.16
N ARG A 95 -0.56 -6.21 -19.40
CA ARG A 95 0.88 -6.43 -19.70
C ARG A 95 1.73 -5.16 -19.78
N GLU A 96 1.23 -4.02 -19.31
CA GLU A 96 1.96 -2.75 -19.41
C GLU A 96 3.14 -2.72 -18.43
N LYS A 97 4.28 -2.20 -18.91
CA LYS A 97 5.41 -1.80 -18.08
C LYS A 97 5.49 -0.27 -18.05
N LYS A 98 5.42 0.31 -16.86
CA LYS A 98 5.57 1.75 -16.64
C LYS A 98 6.87 2.07 -15.91
N LEU A 99 7.53 3.14 -16.37
CA LEU A 99 8.74 3.68 -15.77
C LEU A 99 8.42 4.85 -14.84
N PHE A 100 9.09 4.86 -13.69
CA PHE A 100 9.07 5.94 -12.73
C PHE A 100 10.48 6.25 -12.25
N ALA A 101 10.64 7.43 -11.65
CA ALA A 101 11.88 7.83 -11.00
C ALA A 101 11.56 8.41 -9.63
N LEU A 102 12.21 7.88 -8.59
CA LEU A 102 12.17 8.46 -7.26
C LEU A 102 13.40 9.34 -7.07
N VAL A 103 13.19 10.62 -6.82
CA VAL A 103 14.26 11.63 -6.76
C VAL A 103 14.28 12.32 -5.39
N PRO A 104 15.44 12.68 -4.83
CA PRO A 104 15.50 13.59 -3.69
C PRO A 104 14.84 14.92 -4.02
N GLY A 105 14.05 15.47 -3.09
CA GLY A 105 13.37 16.74 -3.29
C GLY A 105 12.22 16.96 -2.33
N LYS A 106 11.70 18.19 -2.27
CA LYS A 106 10.53 18.48 -1.43
C LYS A 106 9.25 18.06 -2.16
N PRO A 107 8.48 17.08 -1.67
CA PRO A 107 7.21 16.74 -2.28
C PRO A 107 6.24 17.91 -2.18
N ARG A 108 5.44 18.07 -3.22
CA ARG A 108 4.34 19.04 -3.24
C ARG A 108 3.23 18.45 -2.38
N ARG A 109 3.07 18.94 -1.14
CA ARG A 109 2.06 18.45 -0.19
C ARG A 109 0.67 18.41 -0.84
N SER A 110 0.07 17.22 -0.97
CA SER A 110 -1.38 17.10 -1.17
C SER A 110 -2.07 17.32 0.19
N LYS A 111 -3.10 18.17 0.22
CA LYS A 111 -3.86 18.50 1.44
C LYS A 111 -4.79 17.38 1.93
N SER A 112 -4.47 16.11 1.68
CA SER A 112 -5.26 14.98 2.18
C SER A 112 -4.83 14.68 3.61
N LYS A 113 -5.59 15.19 4.60
CA LYS A 113 -5.44 14.76 5.99
C LYS A 113 -5.99 13.33 6.13
N PRO A 114 -5.26 12.39 6.77
CA PRO A 114 -5.89 11.24 7.38
C PRO A 114 -6.88 11.76 8.43
N GLY A 115 -8.16 11.48 8.26
CA GLY A 115 -9.20 11.83 9.23
C GLY A 115 -9.35 10.69 10.22
N GLU A 116 -8.83 10.84 11.43
CA GLU A 116 -9.29 10.08 12.58
C GLU A 116 -10.65 10.65 13.00
N ALA A 117 -11.72 9.90 12.76
CA ALA A 117 -13.04 10.25 13.27
C ALA A 117 -13.84 9.00 13.68
N GLY A 118 -13.30 8.14 14.54
CA GLY A 118 -14.07 7.03 15.13
C GLY A 118 -14.07 5.73 14.32
N GLY A 119 -12.87 5.18 14.06
CA GLY A 119 -12.70 3.86 13.41
C GLY A 119 -12.70 3.91 11.87
N TRP A 120 -12.39 5.07 11.30
CA TRP A 120 -12.28 5.25 9.85
C TRP A 120 -10.85 5.12 9.38
N CYS A 121 -10.67 4.37 8.30
CA CYS A 121 -9.50 4.49 7.45
C CYS A 121 -9.94 5.16 6.14
N LEU A 122 -9.46 6.38 5.88
CA LEU A 122 -9.69 7.08 4.61
C LEU A 122 -8.80 6.47 3.52
N LEU A 123 -9.29 5.42 2.88
CA LEU A 123 -8.72 4.90 1.64
C LEU A 123 -9.44 5.55 0.46
N ARG A 124 -8.72 6.35 -0.31
CA ARG A 124 -9.21 6.85 -1.60
C ARG A 124 -8.61 6.01 -2.73
N SER A 125 -9.32 4.96 -3.12
CA SER A 125 -8.92 4.08 -4.22
C SER A 125 -10.15 3.72 -5.06
N GLY A 126 -10.10 3.97 -6.37
CA GLY A 126 -11.08 3.42 -7.32
C GLY A 126 -12.56 3.64 -6.99
N GLY A 127 -12.93 4.76 -6.34
CA GLY A 127 -14.32 5.08 -5.96
C GLY A 127 -14.68 4.81 -4.49
N VAL A 128 -13.84 4.05 -3.76
CA VAL A 128 -13.90 3.97 -2.31
C VAL A 128 -13.42 5.30 -1.73
N ARG A 129 -14.23 5.90 -0.85
CA ARG A 129 -13.94 7.15 -0.14
C ARG A 129 -13.48 6.90 1.29
N GLY A 130 -13.76 5.73 1.84
CA GLY A 130 -13.30 5.31 3.15
C GLY A 130 -13.70 3.87 3.42
N ALA A 131 -13.07 3.27 4.41
CA ALA A 131 -13.50 2.02 5.00
C ALA A 131 -13.69 2.27 6.49
N ARG A 132 -14.80 1.76 7.04
CA ARG A 132 -15.02 1.67 8.47
C ARG A 132 -15.02 0.21 8.83
N VAL A 133 -14.26 -0.16 9.84
CA VAL A 133 -14.34 -1.53 10.34
C VAL A 133 -15.29 -1.55 11.52
N VAL A 134 -16.28 -2.44 11.45
CA VAL A 134 -17.26 -2.64 12.51
C VAL A 134 -16.71 -3.76 13.39
N LYS A 135 -16.25 -3.40 14.60
CA LYS A 135 -15.86 -4.39 15.61
C LYS A 135 -17.09 -5.23 15.97
N PRO A 136 -17.10 -6.55 15.74
CA PRO A 136 -18.21 -7.37 16.18
C PRO A 136 -18.16 -7.50 17.71
N ALA A 137 -19.34 -7.54 18.35
CA ALA A 137 -19.44 -7.89 19.77
C ALA A 137 -19.12 -9.39 20.00
N ARG A 138 -19.45 -10.25 19.01
CA ARG A 138 -19.01 -11.63 18.76
C ARG A 138 -19.27 -11.95 17.27
N GLY A 139 -18.49 -12.85 16.67
CA GLY A 139 -18.72 -13.36 15.31
C GLY A 139 -17.80 -12.79 14.24
N VAL A 140 -18.26 -12.86 12.99
CA VAL A 140 -17.45 -12.52 11.81
C VAL A 140 -17.24 -11.00 11.72
N GLY A 141 -16.01 -10.53 11.55
CA GLY A 141 -15.72 -9.10 11.39
C GLY A 141 -16.35 -8.55 10.12
N ILE A 142 -16.76 -7.28 10.11
CA ILE A 142 -17.28 -6.62 8.90
C ILE A 142 -16.45 -5.36 8.62
N VAL A 143 -15.97 -5.24 7.39
CA VAL A 143 -15.44 -3.98 6.85
C VAL A 143 -16.51 -3.35 5.98
N GLU A 144 -17.01 -2.19 6.37
CA GLU A 144 -17.89 -1.38 5.53
C GLU A 144 -17.05 -0.48 4.62
N PHE A 145 -17.11 -0.73 3.31
CA PHE A 145 -16.55 0.15 2.31
C PHE A 145 -17.56 1.23 1.93
N HIS A 146 -17.14 2.49 1.97
CA HIS A 146 -17.96 3.63 1.60
C HIS A 146 -17.61 4.06 0.18
N THR A 147 -18.58 3.97 -0.74
CA THR A 147 -18.43 4.34 -2.15
C THR A 147 -19.47 5.39 -2.50
N GLY A 148 -19.08 6.67 -2.49
CA GLY A 148 -20.05 7.77 -2.62
C GLY A 148 -21.01 7.78 -1.43
N ASP A 149 -22.31 7.71 -1.69
CA ASP A 149 -23.37 7.63 -0.67
C ASP A 149 -23.72 6.19 -0.28
N SER A 150 -23.14 5.18 -0.97
CA SER A 150 -23.41 3.77 -0.69
C SER A 150 -22.41 3.17 0.31
N ARG A 151 -22.89 2.23 1.11
CA ARG A 151 -22.07 1.37 1.98
C ARG A 151 -22.12 -0.06 1.50
N ARG A 152 -20.97 -0.70 1.40
CA ARG A 152 -20.85 -2.11 1.01
C ARG A 152 -20.14 -2.87 2.12
N PRO A 153 -20.85 -3.75 2.85
CA PRO A 153 -20.20 -4.61 3.82
C PRO A 153 -19.38 -5.68 3.10
N ALA A 154 -18.18 -5.93 3.60
CA ALA A 154 -17.39 -7.11 3.30
C ALA A 154 -17.16 -7.87 4.59
N VAL A 155 -17.49 -9.15 4.55
CA VAL A 155 -17.34 -10.06 5.68
C VAL A 155 -15.87 -10.49 5.76
N LEU A 156 -15.20 -10.18 6.88
CA LEU A 156 -13.90 -10.73 7.26
C LEU A 156 -14.12 -12.09 7.92
N GLY A 157 -14.45 -13.07 7.09
CA GLY A 157 -14.66 -14.45 7.52
C GLY A 157 -13.95 -15.40 6.57
N SER A 158 -13.25 -16.36 7.15
CA SER A 158 -12.74 -17.53 6.47
C SER A 158 -13.34 -18.77 7.11
N VAL A 159 -13.54 -19.80 6.29
CA VAL A 159 -13.89 -21.14 6.76
C VAL A 159 -12.64 -21.99 6.64
N LEU A 160 -12.29 -22.68 7.72
CA LEU A 160 -11.25 -23.70 7.75
C LEU A 160 -11.94 -25.06 7.76
N VAL A 161 -11.50 -25.96 6.87
CA VAL A 161 -12.03 -27.32 6.80
C VAL A 161 -10.90 -28.28 7.15
N ASP A 162 -11.11 -29.13 8.15
CA ASP A 162 -10.11 -30.15 8.51
C ASP A 162 -10.16 -31.38 7.59
N SER A 163 -9.24 -32.33 7.80
CA SER A 163 -9.15 -33.54 6.98
C SER A 163 -10.35 -34.48 7.12
N ALA A 164 -11.17 -34.33 8.17
CA ALA A 164 -12.40 -35.09 8.36
C ALA A 164 -13.63 -34.38 7.72
N GLY A 165 -13.42 -33.22 7.10
CA GLY A 165 -14.50 -32.43 6.49
C GLY A 165 -15.26 -31.57 7.50
N LYS A 166 -14.79 -31.45 8.74
CA LYS A 166 -15.42 -30.56 9.72
C LYS A 166 -15.03 -29.12 9.42
N GLU A 167 -16.04 -28.26 9.35
CA GLU A 167 -15.88 -26.84 9.11
C GLU A 167 -15.74 -26.06 10.44
N TYR A 168 -14.86 -25.07 10.42
CA TYR A 168 -14.64 -24.11 11.50
C TYR A 168 -14.74 -22.70 10.94
N THR A 169 -15.43 -21.81 11.63
CA THR A 169 -15.63 -20.43 11.19
C THR A 169 -14.73 -19.48 11.96
N ALA A 170 -14.09 -18.55 11.26
CA ALA A 170 -13.31 -17.50 11.90
C ALA A 170 -14.20 -16.57 12.76
N VAL A 171 -13.84 -16.42 14.03
CA VAL A 171 -14.43 -15.47 14.97
C VAL A 171 -13.38 -14.43 15.33
N VAL A 172 -13.69 -13.15 15.08
CA VAL A 172 -12.77 -12.04 15.34
C VAL A 172 -12.84 -11.67 16.83
N SER A 173 -11.69 -11.71 17.50
CA SER A 173 -11.54 -11.33 18.91
C SER A 173 -10.87 -9.96 19.08
N ARG A 174 -10.00 -9.55 18.16
CA ARG A 174 -9.33 -8.25 18.15
C ARG A 174 -9.25 -7.67 16.76
N LEU A 175 -9.34 -6.35 16.71
CA LEU A 175 -9.15 -5.59 15.49
C LEU A 175 -8.53 -4.23 15.81
N GLU A 176 -7.45 -3.91 15.11
CA GLU A 176 -6.73 -2.64 15.26
C GLU A 176 -6.10 -2.17 13.95
N ALA A 177 -5.87 -0.86 13.85
CA ALA A 177 -5.06 -0.29 12.79
C ALA A 177 -3.58 -0.41 13.16
N GLU A 178 -2.84 -1.20 12.39
CA GLU A 178 -1.39 -1.34 12.53
C GLU A 178 -0.65 -0.21 11.81
N GLU A 179 -1.20 0.25 10.68
CA GLU A 179 -0.67 1.40 9.96
C GLU A 179 -1.82 2.29 9.48
N GLN A 180 -1.69 3.60 9.65
CA GLN A 180 -2.61 4.59 9.11
C GLN A 180 -1.85 5.62 8.29
N GLY A 181 -2.09 5.61 6.98
CA GLY A 181 -1.41 6.48 6.05
C GLY A 181 -2.31 6.92 4.89
N PRO A 182 -2.00 8.06 4.26
CA PRO A 182 -2.81 8.63 3.18
C PRO A 182 -2.83 7.80 1.89
N MET A 183 -1.85 6.92 1.67
CA MET A 183 -1.79 6.02 0.51
C MET A 183 -2.03 4.55 0.90
N ARG A 184 -1.66 4.17 2.12
CA ARG A 184 -1.80 2.80 2.63
C ARG A 184 -2.19 2.82 4.09
N SER A 185 -3.07 1.91 4.46
CA SER A 185 -3.34 1.58 5.85
C SER A 185 -3.44 0.07 5.98
N VAL A 186 -3.06 -0.44 7.16
CA VAL A 186 -3.02 -1.86 7.47
C VAL A 186 -3.88 -2.08 8.71
N LEU A 187 -4.78 -3.05 8.61
CA LEU A 187 -5.62 -3.49 9.71
C LEU A 187 -5.17 -4.88 10.12
N ARG A 188 -4.91 -5.05 11.42
CA ARG A 188 -4.63 -6.34 12.02
C ARG A 188 -5.93 -6.89 12.61
N VAL A 189 -6.27 -8.11 12.21
CA VAL A 189 -7.43 -8.86 12.69
C VAL A 189 -6.90 -10.09 13.41
N GLU A 190 -7.29 -10.27 14.66
CA GLU A 190 -6.99 -11.48 15.45
C GLU A 190 -8.29 -12.18 15.84
N GLY A 191 -8.21 -13.49 15.98
CA GLY A 191 -9.38 -14.33 16.19
C GLY A 191 -9.01 -15.80 16.31
N GLU A 192 -10.04 -16.63 16.39
CA GLU A 192 -9.93 -18.09 16.46
C GLU A 192 -10.91 -18.75 15.48
N TYR A 193 -10.65 -20.01 15.15
CA TYR A 193 -11.57 -20.84 14.37
C TYR A 193 -12.36 -21.72 15.34
N VAL A 194 -13.68 -21.62 15.32
CA VAL A 194 -14.59 -22.38 16.18
C VAL A 194 -15.51 -23.29 15.37
#